data_AF-A0A3P3WA37-F1
#
_entry.id   AF-A0A3P3WA37-F1
#
_cell.length_a   1.000
_cell.length_b   1.000
_cell.length_c   1.000
_cell.angle_alpha   90.00
_cell.angle_beta   90.00
_cell.angle_gamma   90.00
#
_symmetry.space_group_name_H-M   'P 1'
#
loop_
_entity.id
_entity.type
_entity.pdbx_description
1 polymer ?
#
loop_
_entity_poly.entity_id
_entity_poly.type
_entity_poly.pdbx_seq_one_letter_code
_entity_poly.pdbx_strand_id
1 'polypeptide(L)'
;MKNLIFFLLFFPFIGYSQIGIGTETPTRTLDINGDLRIRNTPATNRESAAKDSILVVDLQGNVDRTTSQQVIYSHFKSFVRGNFGTSGNTSIPASGTGLMKFSNKDFDLSNDYSLSTGVFTAKIAGIYHINISLKFASSVLSLTGDVGVAIQKTTLAGITATKAKASFSNIAVLGINVSPTTRTTETIVELNPGDTITFLVIGPSTITVVNEETFFSIEQVR
;
A
#
# COMPACT_ATOMS: atom_id res chain seq x y z
N MET A 1 -74.33 13.00 -13.80
CA MET A 1 -72.99 12.51 -13.41
C MET A 1 -72.60 11.34 -14.31
N LYS A 2 -72.16 11.60 -15.56
CA LYS A 2 -71.97 10.52 -16.56
C LYS A 2 -70.66 10.61 -17.35
N ASN A 3 -69.79 11.57 -17.03
CA ASN A 3 -68.60 11.87 -17.85
C ASN A 3 -67.26 11.76 -17.08
N LEU A 4 -67.23 11.13 -15.89
CA LEU A 4 -66.01 11.01 -15.08
C LEU A 4 -65.35 9.61 -15.12
N ILE A 5 -65.77 8.73 -16.03
CA ILE A 5 -65.24 7.35 -16.12
C ILE A 5 -64.23 7.19 -17.27
N PHE A 6 -64.12 8.17 -18.18
CA PHE A 6 -63.26 8.02 -19.36
C PHE A 6 -61.81 8.50 -19.18
N PHE A 7 -61.47 9.12 -18.04
CA PHE A 7 -60.13 9.69 -17.81
C PHE A 7 -59.15 8.74 -17.08
N LEU A 8 -59.62 7.59 -16.58
CA LEU A 8 -58.78 6.63 -15.85
C LEU A 8 -58.14 5.55 -16.73
N LEU A 9 -58.52 5.44 -18.02
CA LEU A 9 -58.05 4.37 -18.92
C LEU A 9 -56.75 4.71 -19.67
N PHE A 10 -56.19 5.91 -19.48
CA PHE A 10 -54.98 6.38 -20.16
C PHE A 10 -53.92 6.94 -19.20
N PHE A 11 -53.91 6.50 -17.94
CA PHE A 11 -52.71 6.67 -17.13
C PHE A 11 -51.77 5.50 -17.49
N PRO A 12 -50.70 5.70 -18.28
CA PRO A 12 -49.63 4.71 -18.29
C PRO A 12 -49.12 4.65 -16.85
N PHE A 13 -49.40 3.54 -16.18
CA PHE A 13 -48.62 3.17 -15.00
C PHE A 13 -47.19 3.05 -15.50
N ILE A 14 -46.40 4.10 -15.33
CA ILE A 14 -44.95 4.04 -15.44
C ILE A 14 -44.48 3.29 -14.18
N GLY A 15 -44.85 2.02 -14.09
CA GLY A 15 -44.30 1.10 -13.10
C GLY A 15 -42.89 0.78 -13.56
N TYR A 16 -41.91 1.00 -12.70
CA TYR A 16 -40.55 0.54 -12.94
C TYR A 16 -40.60 -0.97 -13.24
N SER A 17 -40.15 -1.37 -14.44
CA SER A 17 -40.16 -2.77 -14.89
C SER A 17 -39.02 -3.56 -14.26
N GLN A 18 -39.03 -3.69 -12.94
CA GLN A 18 -38.14 -4.60 -12.21
C GLN A 18 -38.77 -6.00 -12.17
N ILE A 19 -37.98 -7.02 -12.45
CA ILE A 19 -38.37 -8.43 -12.44
C ILE A 19 -37.79 -9.05 -11.18
N GLY A 20 -38.65 -9.33 -10.19
CA GLY A 20 -38.31 -10.15 -9.03
C GLY A 20 -38.66 -11.61 -9.26
N ILE A 21 -37.72 -12.52 -9.01
CA ILE A 21 -37.95 -13.96 -8.99
C ILE A 21 -37.73 -14.43 -7.54
N GLY A 22 -38.81 -14.89 -6.88
CA GLY A 22 -38.76 -15.29 -5.48
C GLY A 22 -38.65 -14.13 -4.48
N THR A 23 -38.92 -12.89 -4.91
CA THR A 23 -38.94 -11.68 -4.07
C THR A 23 -40.04 -10.71 -4.52
N GLU A 24 -40.74 -10.09 -3.57
CA GLU A 24 -41.79 -9.09 -3.80
C GLU A 24 -41.23 -7.65 -3.83
N THR A 25 -39.99 -7.48 -3.36
CA THR A 25 -39.31 -6.18 -3.28
C THR A 25 -37.95 -6.27 -3.97
N PRO A 26 -37.91 -6.27 -5.32
CA PRO A 26 -36.64 -6.32 -6.06
C PRO A 26 -35.75 -5.13 -5.73
N THR A 27 -34.47 -5.39 -5.51
CA THR A 27 -33.45 -4.36 -5.26
C THR A 27 -32.65 -4.02 -6.53
N ARG A 28 -32.79 -4.84 -7.58
CA ARG A 28 -32.17 -4.67 -8.91
C ARG A 28 -33.20 -4.96 -10.01
N THR A 29 -32.90 -4.55 -11.25
CA THR A 29 -33.79 -4.74 -12.41
C THR A 29 -34.16 -6.20 -12.64
N LEU A 30 -33.21 -7.11 -12.39
CA LEU A 30 -33.46 -8.53 -12.26
C LEU A 30 -32.90 -8.94 -10.91
N ASP A 31 -33.78 -9.37 -10.01
CA ASP A 31 -33.43 -9.81 -8.65
C ASP A 31 -33.94 -11.24 -8.46
N ILE A 32 -33.03 -12.16 -8.12
CA ILE A 32 -33.31 -13.58 -7.97
C ILE A 32 -32.97 -13.96 -6.54
N ASN A 33 -34.00 -14.27 -5.75
CA ASN A 33 -33.83 -14.87 -4.43
C ASN A 33 -33.70 -16.40 -4.58
N GLY A 34 -32.54 -16.84 -5.07
CA GLY A 34 -32.24 -18.24 -5.39
C GLY A 34 -30.99 -18.36 -6.28
N ASP A 35 -30.81 -19.51 -6.92
CA ASP A 35 -29.63 -19.78 -7.75
C ASP A 35 -29.82 -19.35 -9.21
N LEU A 36 -28.79 -18.72 -9.81
CA LEU A 36 -28.71 -18.47 -11.25
C LEU A 36 -27.85 -19.52 -11.94
N ARG A 37 -28.43 -20.27 -12.89
CA ARG A 37 -27.69 -21.17 -13.80
C ARG A 37 -27.88 -20.75 -15.26
N ILE A 38 -26.77 -20.43 -15.94
CA ILE A 38 -26.75 -20.21 -17.39
C ILE A 38 -26.26 -21.50 -18.06
N ARG A 39 -27.11 -22.12 -18.88
CA ARG A 39 -26.80 -23.43 -19.49
C ARG A 39 -25.79 -23.36 -20.64
N ASN A 40 -25.76 -22.25 -21.35
CA ASN A 40 -24.89 -22.06 -22.50
C ASN A 40 -24.23 -20.68 -22.43
N THR A 41 -22.90 -20.66 -22.40
CA THR A 41 -22.07 -19.45 -22.47
C THR A 41 -20.98 -19.69 -23.52
N PRO A 42 -21.17 -19.22 -24.77
CA PRO A 42 -20.17 -19.39 -25.81
C PRO A 42 -18.83 -18.78 -25.41
N ALA A 43 -17.73 -19.47 -25.73
CA ALA A 43 -16.39 -18.94 -25.49
C ALA A 43 -16.14 -17.69 -26.34
N THR A 44 -15.44 -16.70 -25.77
CA THR A 44 -14.95 -15.53 -26.49
C THR A 44 -13.44 -15.61 -26.65
N ASN A 45 -12.94 -15.23 -27.82
CA ASN A 45 -11.51 -15.03 -28.09
C ASN A 45 -11.14 -13.54 -28.15
N ARG A 46 -12.05 -12.66 -27.69
CA ARG A 46 -11.85 -11.22 -27.73
C ARG A 46 -11.05 -10.80 -26.50
N GLU A 47 -9.80 -10.42 -26.71
CA GLU A 47 -8.87 -9.99 -25.65
C GLU A 47 -9.44 -8.87 -24.76
N SER A 48 -10.20 -7.92 -25.34
CA SER A 48 -10.85 -6.88 -24.54
C SER A 48 -11.84 -7.46 -23.53
N ALA A 49 -12.60 -8.50 -23.90
CA ALA A 49 -13.50 -9.16 -22.97
C ALA A 49 -12.75 -9.91 -21.85
N ALA A 50 -11.62 -10.55 -22.16
CA ALA A 50 -10.77 -11.18 -21.15
C ALA A 50 -10.15 -10.15 -20.18
N LYS A 51 -9.86 -8.94 -20.66
CA LYS A 51 -9.29 -7.85 -19.84
C LYS A 51 -10.30 -7.26 -18.85
N ASP A 52 -11.53 -7.01 -19.28
CA ASP A 52 -12.45 -6.16 -18.50
C ASP A 52 -13.88 -6.72 -18.34
N SER A 53 -14.22 -7.91 -18.86
CA SER A 53 -15.58 -8.47 -18.85
C SER A 53 -15.75 -9.66 -17.91
N ILE A 54 -15.08 -9.67 -16.77
CA ILE A 54 -15.28 -10.68 -15.74
C ILE A 54 -16.50 -10.29 -14.90
N LEU A 55 -17.42 -11.21 -14.68
CA LEU A 55 -18.54 -11.01 -13.75
C LEU A 55 -18.14 -11.50 -12.35
N VAL A 56 -18.40 -10.69 -11.34
CA VAL A 56 -18.20 -11.00 -9.92
C VAL A 56 -19.50 -10.77 -9.17
N VAL A 57 -19.61 -11.39 -7.99
CA VAL A 57 -20.74 -11.21 -7.08
C VAL A 57 -20.23 -10.55 -5.81
N ASP A 58 -20.83 -9.44 -5.40
CA ASP A 58 -20.49 -8.76 -4.15
C ASP A 58 -21.12 -9.46 -2.92
N LEU A 59 -20.84 -8.95 -1.72
CA LEU A 59 -21.37 -9.48 -0.47
C LEU A 59 -22.90 -9.31 -0.32
N GLN A 60 -23.52 -8.48 -1.15
CA GLN A 60 -24.96 -8.25 -1.18
C GLN A 60 -25.65 -9.11 -2.27
N GLY A 61 -24.90 -9.89 -3.05
CA GLY A 61 -25.42 -10.72 -4.12
C GLY A 61 -25.58 -9.99 -5.47
N ASN A 62 -25.09 -8.76 -5.62
CA ASN A 62 -25.14 -8.04 -6.89
C ASN A 62 -24.10 -8.58 -7.87
N VAL A 63 -24.51 -8.73 -9.13
CA VAL A 63 -23.60 -9.08 -10.23
C VAL A 63 -23.03 -7.81 -10.86
N ASP A 64 -21.71 -7.65 -10.76
CA ASP A 64 -20.98 -6.53 -11.34
C ASP A 64 -19.87 -7.00 -12.29
N ARG A 65 -19.45 -6.10 -13.18
CA ARG A 65 -18.33 -6.33 -14.09
C ARG A 65 -17.04 -5.77 -13.50
N THR A 66 -15.96 -6.53 -13.59
CA THR A 66 -14.63 -6.14 -13.11
C THR A 66 -13.54 -6.48 -14.13
N THR A 67 -12.35 -5.91 -13.91
CA THR A 67 -11.17 -6.20 -14.72
C THR A 67 -10.40 -7.41 -14.20
N SER A 68 -9.74 -8.13 -15.11
CA SER A 68 -8.80 -9.19 -14.73
C SER A 68 -7.71 -8.68 -13.79
N GLN A 69 -7.28 -7.43 -13.97
CA GLN A 69 -6.36 -6.75 -13.05
C GLN A 69 -6.96 -6.65 -11.65
N GLN A 70 -8.19 -6.15 -11.48
CA GLN A 70 -8.84 -6.03 -10.17
C GLN A 70 -9.04 -7.39 -9.50
N VAL A 71 -9.39 -8.44 -10.25
CA VAL A 71 -9.52 -9.80 -9.70
C VAL A 71 -8.18 -10.30 -9.18
N ILE A 72 -7.10 -10.18 -9.96
CA ILE A 72 -5.77 -10.61 -9.52
C ILE A 72 -5.29 -9.73 -8.34
N TYR A 73 -5.54 -8.42 -8.41
CA TYR A 73 -5.03 -7.45 -7.45
C TYR A 73 -5.84 -7.42 -6.15
N SER A 74 -7.07 -7.96 -6.15
CA SER A 74 -7.89 -8.11 -4.94
C SER A 74 -7.23 -8.98 -3.86
N HIS A 75 -6.18 -9.72 -4.22
CA HIS A 75 -5.40 -10.57 -3.31
C HIS A 75 -3.91 -10.17 -3.27
N PHE A 76 -3.49 -9.12 -3.98
CA PHE A 76 -2.09 -8.71 -3.93
C PHE A 76 -1.78 -7.99 -2.62
N LYS A 77 -0.75 -8.51 -1.98
CA LYS A 77 -0.15 -7.98 -0.76
C LYS A 77 0.61 -6.69 -1.11
N SER A 78 0.52 -5.69 -0.24
CA SER A 78 1.33 -4.48 -0.41
C SER A 78 2.80 -4.83 -0.50
N PHE A 79 3.50 -4.33 -1.52
CA PHE A 79 4.93 -4.52 -1.66
C PHE A 79 5.54 -3.28 -2.31
N VAL A 80 6.49 -2.68 -1.60
CA VAL A 80 7.22 -1.51 -2.06
C VAL A 80 8.70 -1.65 -1.76
N ARG A 81 9.53 -1.18 -2.69
CA ARG A 81 10.97 -1.04 -2.53
C ARG A 81 11.39 0.32 -3.06
N GLY A 82 12.22 1.03 -2.30
CA GLY A 82 12.69 2.37 -2.69
C GLY A 82 14.17 2.61 -2.39
N ASN A 83 14.71 3.61 -3.08
CA ASN A 83 16.11 4.03 -3.07
C ASN A 83 16.22 5.53 -3.45
N PHE A 84 17.42 6.07 -3.65
CA PHE A 84 17.62 7.49 -3.99
C PHE A 84 17.62 7.81 -5.51
N GLY A 85 17.56 6.82 -6.40
CA GLY A 85 17.41 7.01 -7.86
C GLY A 85 18.59 7.68 -8.57
N THR A 86 19.63 8.06 -7.84
CA THR A 86 20.84 8.73 -8.36
C THR A 86 22.09 8.05 -7.84
N SER A 87 23.15 8.07 -8.64
CA SER A 87 24.50 7.71 -8.18
C SER A 87 25.08 8.83 -7.31
N GLY A 88 25.85 8.48 -6.29
CA GLY A 88 26.56 9.42 -5.43
C GLY A 88 26.06 9.43 -4.00
N ASN A 89 26.11 10.61 -3.37
CA ASN A 89 25.82 10.75 -1.95
C ASN A 89 24.58 11.62 -1.70
N THR A 90 23.81 11.26 -0.68
CA THR A 90 22.71 12.07 -0.17
C THR A 90 22.99 12.47 1.28
N SER A 91 22.85 13.76 1.58
CA SER A 91 23.00 14.29 2.94
C SER A 91 21.64 14.41 3.61
N ILE A 92 21.48 13.75 4.75
CA ILE A 92 20.25 13.70 5.54
C ILE A 92 20.51 14.45 6.84
N PRO A 93 19.85 15.58 7.10
CA PRO A 93 19.98 16.28 8.38
C PRO A 93 19.56 15.36 9.53
N ALA A 94 20.43 15.19 10.53
CA ALA A 94 20.11 14.51 11.78
C ALA A 94 20.64 15.32 12.96
N SER A 95 19.86 15.39 14.03
CA SER A 95 20.24 15.97 15.31
C SER A 95 19.70 15.04 16.39
N GLY A 96 20.31 13.86 16.52
CA GLY A 96 19.75 12.69 17.18
C GLY A 96 19.06 11.78 16.17
N THR A 97 17.97 12.24 15.56
CA THR A 97 17.23 11.50 14.52
C THR A 97 16.86 12.40 13.35
N GLY A 98 16.96 11.89 12.12
CA GLY A 98 16.53 12.55 10.89
C GLY A 98 15.61 11.65 10.07
N LEU A 99 14.57 12.22 9.46
CA LEU A 99 13.69 11.49 8.56
C LEU A 99 14.44 11.15 7.26
N MET A 100 14.43 9.88 6.89
CA MET A 100 14.96 9.42 5.61
C MET A 100 13.85 9.39 4.56
N LYS A 101 13.94 10.32 3.62
CA LYS A 101 13.03 10.44 2.49
C LYS A 101 13.71 9.94 1.22
N PHE A 102 13.41 8.70 0.84
CA PHE A 102 13.87 8.14 -0.42
C PHE A 102 13.25 8.90 -1.60
N SER A 103 14.04 9.12 -2.66
CA SER A 103 13.64 9.93 -3.84
C SER A 103 13.21 9.09 -5.04
N ASN A 104 13.27 7.76 -4.95
CA ASN A 104 12.88 6.84 -6.01
C ASN A 104 12.22 5.56 -5.46
N LYS A 105 11.40 4.92 -6.31
CA LYS A 105 10.79 3.60 -6.05
C LYS A 105 11.23 2.66 -7.17
N ASP A 106 11.77 1.50 -6.81
CA ASP A 106 11.99 0.42 -7.79
C ASP A 106 10.64 -0.14 -8.23
N PHE A 107 9.73 -0.33 -7.26
CA PHE A 107 8.34 -0.68 -7.47
C PHE A 107 7.51 -0.29 -6.24
N ASP A 108 6.19 -0.14 -6.43
CA ASP A 108 5.21 0.09 -5.37
C ASP A 108 3.85 -0.41 -5.86
N LEU A 109 3.52 -1.66 -5.50
CA LEU A 109 2.37 -2.36 -6.08
C LEU A 109 1.02 -1.76 -5.65
N SER A 110 0.99 -1.13 -4.47
CA SER A 110 -0.23 -0.58 -3.88
C SER A 110 -0.26 0.94 -3.87
N ASN A 111 0.83 1.61 -4.29
CA ASN A 111 1.04 3.05 -4.19
C ASN A 111 0.95 3.56 -2.74
N ASP A 112 1.59 2.82 -1.82
CA ASP A 112 1.49 3.03 -0.37
C ASP A 112 2.65 3.87 0.18
N TYR A 113 3.70 4.10 -0.62
CA TYR A 113 4.83 4.96 -0.26
C TYR A 113 4.82 6.28 -1.02
N SER A 114 4.88 7.37 -0.26
CA SER A 114 4.96 8.72 -0.81
C SER A 114 6.40 9.21 -0.87
N LEU A 115 6.88 9.47 -2.10
CA LEU A 115 8.18 10.11 -2.33
C LEU A 115 8.23 11.57 -1.87
N SER A 116 7.09 12.22 -1.61
CA SER A 116 7.05 13.62 -1.16
C SER A 116 7.18 13.74 0.36
N THR A 117 6.72 12.73 1.10
CA THR A 117 6.78 12.72 2.56
C THR A 117 7.79 11.75 3.12
N GLY A 118 8.21 10.74 2.36
CA GLY A 118 9.07 9.65 2.83
C GLY A 118 8.34 8.63 3.72
N VAL A 119 7.00 8.61 3.66
CA VAL A 119 6.13 7.84 4.55
C VAL A 119 5.46 6.72 3.77
N PHE A 120 5.49 5.52 4.34
CA PHE A 120 4.60 4.43 3.95
C PHE A 120 3.32 4.49 4.78
N THR A 121 2.16 4.35 4.16
CA THR A 121 0.86 4.28 4.84
C THR A 121 0.14 2.98 4.45
N ALA A 122 -0.08 2.11 5.43
CA ALA A 122 -0.79 0.86 5.21
C ALA A 122 -2.23 1.15 4.75
N LYS A 123 -2.65 0.55 3.63
CA LYS A 123 -4.05 0.62 3.16
C LYS A 123 -4.87 -0.60 3.56
N ILE A 124 -4.19 -1.73 3.77
CA ILE A 124 -4.79 -3.02 4.08
C ILE A 124 -4.25 -3.47 5.44
N ALA A 125 -5.14 -3.96 6.31
CA ALA A 125 -4.74 -4.57 7.57
C ALA A 125 -3.90 -5.82 7.30
N GLY A 126 -2.83 -6.03 8.07
CA GLY A 126 -2.01 -7.23 7.88
C GLY A 126 -0.71 -7.21 8.65
N ILE A 127 0.09 -8.25 8.43
CA ILE A 127 1.44 -8.36 8.97
C ILE A 127 2.42 -7.97 7.86
N TYR A 128 3.35 -7.10 8.20
CA TYR A 128 4.34 -6.54 7.28
C TYR A 128 5.74 -6.88 7.74
N HIS A 129 6.57 -7.32 6.81
CA HIS A 129 8.02 -7.41 6.97
C HIS A 129 8.65 -6.15 6.39
N ILE A 130 9.52 -5.52 7.18
CA ILE A 130 10.13 -4.23 6.86
C ILE A 130 11.63 -4.38 7.00
N ASN A 131 12.37 -4.01 5.96
CA ASN A 131 13.83 -4.02 5.94
C ASN A 131 14.37 -2.68 5.44
N ILE A 132 15.49 -2.25 6.02
CA ILE A 132 16.27 -1.12 5.51
C ILE A 132 17.76 -1.44 5.57
N SER A 133 18.46 -1.09 4.49
CA SER A 133 19.92 -1.07 4.38
C SER A 133 20.38 0.35 4.12
N LEU A 134 21.39 0.80 4.88
CA LEU A 134 21.96 2.13 4.77
C LEU A 134 23.48 2.03 4.68
N LYS A 135 24.05 2.53 3.59
CA LYS A 135 25.51 2.67 3.43
C LYS A 135 25.91 4.11 3.71
N PHE A 136 26.73 4.33 4.72
CA PHE A 136 27.29 5.64 5.04
C PHE A 136 28.49 5.96 4.16
N ALA A 137 28.69 7.25 3.88
CA ALA A 137 29.95 7.74 3.35
C ALA A 137 31.05 7.60 4.42
N SER A 138 32.31 7.46 4.00
CA SER A 138 33.46 7.32 4.92
C SER A 138 33.62 8.50 5.88
N SER A 139 33.18 9.70 5.49
CA SER A 139 33.15 10.90 6.35
C SER A 139 32.28 10.76 7.59
N VAL A 140 31.31 9.84 7.59
CA VAL A 140 30.44 9.57 8.74
C VAL A 140 31.17 8.74 9.81
N LEU A 141 32.19 7.97 9.43
CA LEU A 141 32.92 7.11 10.36
C LEU A 141 33.78 7.89 11.37
N SER A 142 34.13 9.15 11.07
CA SER A 142 34.85 10.03 11.98
C SER A 142 33.95 10.80 12.96
N LEU A 143 32.62 10.64 12.86
CA LEU A 143 31.70 11.32 13.79
C LEU A 143 31.74 10.66 15.17
N THR A 144 31.76 11.50 16.21
CA THR A 144 31.63 11.09 17.60
C THR A 144 30.17 10.93 17.99
N GLY A 145 29.83 9.78 18.57
CA GLY A 145 28.48 9.45 19.01
C GLY A 145 27.83 8.37 18.17
N ASP A 146 26.62 8.00 18.57
CA ASP A 146 25.86 6.95 17.92
C ASP A 146 25.40 7.40 16.53
N VAL A 147 25.71 6.58 15.54
CA VAL A 147 25.17 6.70 14.20
C VAL A 147 24.39 5.42 13.91
N GLY A 148 23.31 5.50 13.14
CA GLY A 148 22.45 4.35 12.95
C GLY A 148 21.31 4.53 11.98
N VAL A 149 20.46 3.51 11.95
CA VAL A 149 19.18 3.49 11.24
C VAL A 149 18.11 2.92 12.16
N ALA A 150 16.88 3.41 12.03
CA ALA A 150 15.73 2.90 12.76
C ALA A 150 14.47 2.82 11.89
N ILE A 151 13.60 1.88 12.24
CA ILE A 151 12.26 1.72 11.68
C ILE A 151 11.28 2.19 12.74
N GLN A 152 10.45 3.16 12.40
CA GLN A 152 9.44 3.72 13.30
C GLN A 152 8.05 3.43 12.75
N LYS A 153 7.16 2.96 13.63
CA LYS A 153 5.73 2.81 13.36
C LYS A 153 4.99 3.95 14.06
N THR A 154 4.06 4.58 13.37
CA THR A 154 3.08 5.49 13.96
C THR A 154 1.68 4.95 13.70
N THR A 155 0.89 4.74 14.74
CA THR A 155 -0.50 4.31 14.56
C THR A 155 -1.36 5.44 13.99
N LEU A 156 -2.52 5.12 13.44
CA LEU A 156 -3.49 6.14 13.02
C LEU A 156 -3.87 7.12 14.15
N ALA A 157 -3.81 6.68 15.40
CA ALA A 157 -4.01 7.50 16.60
C ALA A 157 -2.81 8.40 16.97
N GLY A 158 -1.75 8.42 16.14
CA GLY A 158 -0.53 9.22 16.35
C GLY A 158 0.48 8.60 17.32
N ILE A 159 0.26 7.39 17.82
CA ILE A 159 1.17 6.75 18.77
C ILE A 159 2.38 6.23 18.01
N THR A 160 3.55 6.76 18.36
CA THR A 160 4.80 6.51 17.65
C THR A 160 5.73 5.60 18.47
N ALA A 161 6.28 4.56 17.84
CA ALA A 161 7.21 3.63 18.48
C ALA A 161 8.29 3.14 17.51
N THR A 162 9.54 3.10 17.98
CA THR A 162 10.65 2.46 17.25
C THR A 162 10.50 0.95 17.34
N LYS A 163 10.48 0.28 16.18
CA LYS A 163 10.25 -1.17 16.05
C LYS A 163 11.53 -1.95 15.77
N ALA A 164 12.49 -1.30 15.12
CA ALA A 164 13.84 -1.84 14.93
C ALA A 164 14.85 -0.69 14.95
N LYS A 165 16.07 -0.98 15.42
CA LYS A 165 17.16 -0.01 15.45
C LYS A 165 18.50 -0.73 15.36
N ALA A 166 19.37 -0.26 14.47
CA ALA A 166 20.79 -0.61 14.44
C ALA A 166 21.59 0.68 14.55
N SER A 167 22.07 0.98 15.76
CA SER A 167 22.76 2.24 16.08
C SER A 167 23.87 1.98 17.08
N PHE A 168 25.07 2.42 16.73
CA PHE A 168 26.28 2.20 17.51
C PHE A 168 27.25 3.35 17.29
N SER A 169 28.07 3.66 18.28
CA SER A 169 29.19 4.58 18.13
C SER A 169 30.25 4.01 17.17
N ASN A 170 30.86 4.88 16.36
CA ASN A 170 31.96 4.48 15.50
C ASN A 170 33.24 4.25 16.33
N ILE A 171 34.09 3.34 15.88
CA ILE A 171 35.34 2.96 16.56
C ILE A 171 36.52 3.19 15.61
N ALA A 172 37.60 3.73 16.18
CA ALA A 172 38.89 3.84 15.53
C ALA A 172 39.98 3.12 16.33
N VAL A 173 40.90 2.44 15.63
CA VAL A 173 42.09 1.81 16.21
C VAL A 173 43.31 2.55 15.67
N LEU A 174 44.12 3.14 16.56
CA LEU A 174 45.28 3.97 16.19
C LEU A 174 44.91 5.10 15.21
N GLY A 175 43.71 5.66 15.33
CA GLY A 175 43.20 6.72 14.44
C GLY A 175 42.63 6.24 13.10
N ILE A 176 42.60 4.92 12.84
CA ILE A 176 42.00 4.33 11.65
C ILE A 176 40.59 3.85 11.98
N ASN A 177 39.58 4.36 11.27
CA ASN A 177 38.20 3.93 11.43
C ASN A 177 38.00 2.48 10.94
N VAL A 178 37.43 1.63 11.79
CA VAL A 178 37.20 0.21 11.50
C VAL A 178 35.72 -0.20 11.57
N SER A 179 34.82 0.75 11.86
CA SER A 179 33.38 0.49 11.86
C SER A 179 32.85 0.20 10.45
N PRO A 180 31.92 -0.76 10.29
CA PRO A 180 31.27 -1.01 9.03
C PRO A 180 30.56 0.25 8.49
N THR A 181 30.67 0.49 7.19
CA THR A 181 29.96 1.57 6.51
C THR A 181 28.49 1.25 6.29
N THR A 182 28.08 -0.02 6.36
CA THR A 182 26.68 -0.42 6.13
C THR A 182 26.01 -0.79 7.45
N ARG A 183 24.80 -0.26 7.67
CA ARG A 183 23.92 -0.66 8.76
C ARG A 183 22.58 -1.11 8.20
N THR A 184 22.11 -2.24 8.70
CA THR A 184 20.86 -2.86 8.28
C THR A 184 20.03 -3.20 9.50
N THR A 185 18.72 -3.08 9.40
CA THR A 185 17.78 -3.55 10.42
C THR A 185 16.46 -3.96 9.78
N GLU A 186 15.76 -4.88 10.42
CA GLU A 186 14.49 -5.40 9.94
C GLU A 186 13.55 -5.72 11.10
N THR A 187 12.26 -5.83 10.81
CA THR A 187 11.24 -6.20 11.78
C THR A 187 9.98 -6.72 11.10
N ILE A 188 9.14 -7.38 11.88
CA ILE A 188 7.80 -7.81 11.49
C ILE A 188 6.81 -7.09 12.41
N VAL A 189 5.83 -6.41 11.81
CA VAL A 189 4.83 -5.64 12.55
C VAL A 189 3.45 -5.85 11.96
N GLU A 190 2.45 -5.86 12.83
CA GLU A 190 1.05 -5.74 12.41
C GLU A 190 0.71 -4.27 12.15
N LEU A 191 0.07 -3.96 11.03
CA LEU A 191 -0.40 -2.62 10.65
C LEU A 191 -1.90 -2.66 10.37
N ASN A 192 -2.63 -1.67 10.87
CA ASN A 192 -3.99 -1.39 10.48
C ASN A 192 -4.02 -0.34 9.36
N PRO A 193 -5.12 -0.21 8.58
CA PRO A 193 -5.27 0.85 7.61
C PRO A 193 -5.06 2.23 8.26
N GLY A 194 -4.16 3.03 7.67
CA GLY A 194 -3.76 4.35 8.17
C GLY A 194 -2.56 4.34 9.12
N ASP A 195 -2.11 3.20 9.63
CA ASP A 195 -0.82 3.11 10.32
C ASP A 195 0.31 3.42 9.32
N THR A 196 1.37 4.07 9.81
CA THR A 196 2.48 4.49 8.96
C THR A 196 3.82 3.90 9.41
N ILE A 197 4.72 3.73 8.44
CA ILE A 197 6.13 3.40 8.65
C ILE A 197 6.99 4.54 8.11
N THR A 198 7.97 4.94 8.93
CA THR A 198 9.03 5.87 8.54
C THR A 198 10.39 5.28 8.84
N PHE A 199 11.36 5.63 8.01
CA PHE A 199 12.76 5.29 8.19
C PHE A 199 13.50 6.49 8.74
N LEU A 200 14.29 6.27 9.78
CA LEU A 200 15.06 7.32 10.43
C LEU A 200 16.55 7.01 10.32
N VAL A 201 17.35 8.03 10.03
CA VAL A 201 18.79 7.99 10.28
C VAL A 201 19.06 8.52 11.69
N ILE A 202 20.01 7.91 12.39
CA ILE A 202 20.45 8.34 13.72
C ILE A 202 21.86 8.91 13.57
N GLY A 203 22.10 10.05 14.20
CA GLY A 203 23.40 10.71 14.12
C GLY A 203 23.45 12.03 14.88
N PRO A 204 24.66 12.47 15.29
CA PRO A 204 24.85 13.72 16.03
C PRO A 204 24.71 14.98 15.16
N SER A 205 24.78 14.83 13.84
CA SER A 205 24.75 15.89 12.83
C SER A 205 24.25 15.33 11.50
N THR A 206 24.32 16.11 10.41
CA THR A 206 24.01 15.65 9.06
C THR A 206 24.76 14.35 8.72
N ILE A 207 24.01 13.33 8.33
CA ILE A 207 24.54 12.04 7.92
C ILE A 207 24.53 11.93 6.42
N THR A 208 25.70 11.67 5.84
CA THR A 208 25.85 11.46 4.40
C THR A 208 25.84 9.97 4.09
N VAL A 209 24.95 9.56 3.20
CA VAL A 209 24.77 8.17 2.77
C VAL A 209 25.20 8.03 1.32
N VAL A 210 25.75 6.87 0.98
CA VAL A 210 26.04 6.47 -0.40
C VAL A 210 24.77 5.81 -0.94
N ASN A 211 24.29 6.27 -2.09
CA ASN A 211 23.02 5.83 -2.64
C ASN A 211 23.07 4.39 -3.15
N GLU A 212 24.25 3.93 -3.56
CA GLU A 212 24.52 2.52 -3.86
C GLU A 212 24.36 1.69 -2.58
N GLU A 213 23.59 0.59 -2.65
CA GLU A 213 23.29 -0.31 -1.52
C GLU A 213 22.44 0.30 -0.39
N THR A 214 21.95 1.53 -0.57
CA THR A 214 20.97 2.16 0.33
C THR A 214 19.57 2.00 -0.23
N PHE A 215 18.75 1.19 0.45
CA PHE A 215 17.38 0.87 0.04
C PHE A 215 16.52 0.48 1.22
N PHE A 216 15.21 0.48 1.02
CA PHE A 216 14.25 -0.15 1.90
C PHE A 216 13.33 -1.09 1.13
N SER A 217 12.71 -2.03 1.85
CA SER A 217 11.55 -2.78 1.36
C SER A 217 10.51 -2.97 2.46
N ILE A 218 9.24 -2.90 2.07
CA ILE A 218 8.10 -3.22 2.93
C ILE A 218 7.22 -4.19 2.15
N GLU A 219 7.04 -5.40 2.67
CA GLU A 219 6.17 -6.41 2.09
C GLU A 219 5.12 -6.84 3.11
N GLN A 220 3.86 -6.87 2.71
CA GLN A 220 2.83 -7.52 3.48
C GLN A 220 3.02 -9.03 3.33
N VAL A 221 3.24 -9.72 4.43
CA VAL A 221 3.46 -11.17 4.48
C VAL A 221 2.20 -11.94 4.87
N ARG A 222 1.23 -11.28 5.52
CA ARG A 222 -0.07 -11.86 5.88
C ARG A 222 -1.20 -10.85 5.78
#